data_AF-A0A352Z233-F1
#
_entry.id   AF-A0A352Z233-F1
#
_cell.length_a   1.000
_cell.length_b   1.000
_cell.length_c   1.000
_cell.angle_alpha   90.00
_cell.angle_beta   90.00
_cell.angle_gamma   90.00
#
_symmetry.space_group_name_H-M   'P 1'
#
loop_
_entity.id
_entity.type
_entity.pdbx_description
1 polymer ?
#
loop_
_entity_poly.entity_id
_entity_poly.type
_entity_poly.pdbx_seq_one_letter_code
_entity_poly.pdbx_strand_id
1 'polypeptide(L)'
;ENKNVGILKISLIIFAIVCLVYGIGYFFAPSFLVNLSGDTPVFHGWLRWSGGVLIALGVGAILVYLNPQNQGIFVTTVALGSLLIGIALLWAWITIQEGSKPWFSALPTIVAFALGILLGWSRIKAKNILYPKKD
;
A
#
# COMPACT_ATOMS: atom_id res chain seq x y z
N GLU A 1 15.00 -17.21 13.22
CA GLU A 1 14.87 -16.51 11.92
C GLU A 1 15.85 -15.35 11.88
N ASN A 2 16.57 -15.12 10.78
CA ASN A 2 17.54 -14.02 10.68
C ASN A 2 16.78 -12.68 10.83
N LYS A 3 17.07 -11.89 11.89
CA LYS A 3 16.30 -10.68 12.25
C LYS A 3 16.09 -9.71 11.08
N ASN A 4 17.01 -9.73 10.11
CA ASN A 4 16.96 -8.92 8.89
C ASN A 4 15.77 -9.26 7.98
N VAL A 5 15.27 -10.49 8.01
CA VAL A 5 14.12 -10.97 7.21
C VAL A 5 12.80 -10.70 7.92
N GLY A 6 12.81 -10.74 9.25
CA GLY A 6 11.62 -10.50 10.06
C GLY A 6 10.99 -9.14 9.76
N ILE A 7 11.81 -8.08 9.66
CA ILE A 7 11.32 -6.74 9.35
C ILE A 7 10.67 -6.71 7.96
N LEU A 8 11.30 -7.31 6.93
CA LEU A 8 10.71 -7.38 5.58
C LEU A 8 9.36 -8.09 5.58
N LYS A 9 9.27 -9.24 6.26
CA LYS A 9 8.04 -10.00 6.37
C LYS A 9 6.92 -9.21 7.06
N ILE A 10 7.26 -8.48 8.13
CA ILE A 10 6.32 -7.60 8.82
C ILE A 10 5.86 -6.45 7.91
N SER A 11 6.77 -5.81 7.18
CA SER A 11 6.42 -4.75 6.23
C SER A 11 5.46 -5.24 5.15
N LEU A 12 5.74 -6.42 4.59
CA LEU A 12 4.93 -7.02 3.52
C LEU A 12 3.53 -7.41 4.01
N ILE A 13 3.40 -7.94 5.23
CA ILE A 13 2.07 -8.30 5.75
C ILE A 13 1.22 -7.06 6.05
N ILE A 14 1.81 -5.99 6.60
CA ILE A 14 1.09 -4.73 6.84
C ILE A 14 0.64 -4.14 5.49
N PHE A 15 1.53 -4.10 4.50
CA PHE A 15 1.18 -3.66 3.16
C PHE A 15 0.06 -4.50 2.55
N ALA A 16 0.14 -5.84 2.66
CA ALA A 16 -0.87 -6.75 2.17
C ALA A 16 -2.24 -6.49 2.80
N ILE A 17 -2.30 -6.32 4.13
CA ILE A 17 -3.54 -6.02 4.85
C ILE A 17 -4.15 -4.71 4.35
N VAL A 18 -3.35 -3.65 4.24
CA VAL A 18 -3.84 -2.35 3.73
C VAL A 18 -4.38 -2.50 2.31
N CYS A 19 -3.62 -3.12 1.41
CA CYS A 19 -4.05 -3.37 0.03
C CYS A 19 -5.33 -4.20 -0.06
N LEU A 20 -5.47 -5.25 0.75
CA LEU A 20 -6.66 -6.10 0.73
C LEU A 20 -7.88 -5.40 1.33
N VAL A 21 -7.74 -4.65 2.43
CA VAL A 21 -8.85 -3.92 3.05
C VAL A 21 -9.39 -2.84 2.10
N TYR A 22 -8.52 -1.97 1.57
CA TYR A 22 -8.94 -0.96 0.62
C TYR A 22 -9.36 -1.57 -0.72
N GLY A 23 -8.67 -2.62 -1.18
CA GLY A 23 -8.97 -3.30 -2.42
C GLY A 23 -10.35 -3.95 -2.43
N ILE A 24 -10.67 -4.75 -1.40
CA ILE A 24 -11.99 -5.36 -1.23
C ILE A 24 -13.07 -4.28 -1.10
N GLY A 25 -12.81 -3.25 -0.31
CA GLY A 25 -13.75 -2.15 -0.13
C GLY A 25 -14.08 -1.43 -1.45
N TYR A 26 -13.07 -1.05 -2.23
CA TYR A 26 -13.28 -0.40 -3.53
C TYR A 26 -13.87 -1.33 -4.59
N PHE A 27 -13.53 -2.62 -4.57
CA PHE A 27 -14.02 -3.59 -5.55
C PHE A 27 -15.50 -3.95 -5.32
N PHE A 28 -15.89 -4.25 -4.08
CA PHE A 28 -17.24 -4.73 -3.77
C PHE A 28 -18.18 -3.63 -3.26
N ALA A 29 -17.67 -2.65 -2.51
CA ALA A 29 -18.48 -1.65 -1.81
C ALA A 29 -18.01 -0.19 -2.04
N PRO A 30 -17.81 0.25 -3.30
CA PRO A 30 -17.29 1.60 -3.57
C PRO A 30 -18.19 2.72 -3.02
N SER A 31 -19.51 2.58 -3.11
CA SER A 31 -20.46 3.59 -2.61
C SER A 31 -20.38 3.77 -1.09
N PHE A 32 -20.13 2.69 -0.35
CA PHE A 32 -19.96 2.78 1.10
C PHE A 32 -18.73 3.61 1.46
N LEU A 33 -17.61 3.41 0.76
CA LEU A 33 -16.38 4.17 0.98
C LEU A 33 -16.51 5.65 0.59
N VAL A 34 -17.18 5.97 -0.52
CA VAL A 34 -17.46 7.36 -0.92
C VAL A 34 -18.36 8.07 0.11
N ASN A 35 -19.40 7.40 0.58
CA ASN A 35 -20.26 7.97 1.62
C ASN A 35 -19.51 8.17 2.95
N LEU A 36 -18.56 7.28 3.27
CA LEU A 36 -17.71 7.42 4.44
C LEU A 36 -16.77 8.63 4.33
N SER A 37 -16.21 8.88 3.14
CA SER A 37 -15.33 10.03 2.89
C SER A 37 -16.05 11.37 2.96
N GLY A 38 -17.38 11.38 2.79
CA GLY A 38 -18.19 12.59 2.72
C GLY A 38 -18.02 13.34 1.39
N ASP A 39 -17.56 12.65 0.35
CA ASP A 39 -17.26 13.22 -0.95
C ASP A 39 -18.41 12.96 -1.95
N THR A 40 -18.39 13.70 -3.06
CA THR A 40 -19.32 13.53 -4.17
C THR A 40 -19.15 12.17 -4.85
N PRO A 41 -20.22 11.62 -5.48
CA PRO A 41 -20.17 10.34 -6.14
C PRO A 41 -19.12 10.28 -7.27
N VAL A 42 -18.09 9.46 -7.10
CA VAL A 42 -17.14 9.11 -8.17
C VAL A 42 -17.72 7.96 -8.98
N PHE A 43 -17.50 7.95 -10.30
CA PHE A 43 -17.92 6.84 -11.15
C PHE A 43 -17.34 5.52 -10.64
N HIS A 44 -18.23 4.60 -10.20
CA HIS A 44 -17.85 3.38 -9.49
C HIS A 44 -16.89 2.48 -10.27
N GLY A 45 -16.87 2.56 -11.61
CA GLY A 45 -15.92 1.80 -12.42
C GLY A 45 -14.46 2.12 -12.10
N TRP A 46 -14.13 3.40 -11.83
CA TRP A 46 -12.77 3.80 -11.46
C TRP A 46 -12.35 3.23 -10.10
N LEU A 47 -13.26 3.22 -9.14
CA LEU A 47 -13.02 2.63 -7.82
C LEU A 47 -12.90 1.12 -7.91
N ARG A 48 -13.79 0.43 -8.64
CA ARG A 48 -13.71 -1.02 -8.78
C ARG A 48 -12.43 -1.48 -9.46
N TRP A 49 -12.01 -0.77 -10.51
CA TRP A 49 -10.77 -1.07 -11.20
C TRP A 49 -9.55 -0.92 -10.26
N SER A 50 -9.45 0.19 -9.53
CA SER A 50 -8.36 0.38 -8.57
C SER A 50 -8.42 -0.64 -7.42
N GLY A 51 -9.62 -1.03 -6.98
CA GLY A 51 -9.83 -2.10 -6.01
C GLY A 51 -9.24 -3.44 -6.47
N GLY A 52 -9.46 -3.82 -7.72
CA GLY A 52 -8.89 -5.04 -8.30
C GLY A 52 -7.35 -5.01 -8.34
N VAL A 53 -6.76 -3.86 -8.70
CA VAL A 53 -5.31 -3.65 -8.68
C VAL A 53 -4.76 -3.79 -7.26
N LEU A 54 -5.40 -3.18 -6.27
CA LEU A 54 -4.98 -3.28 -4.86
C LEU A 54 -5.06 -4.71 -4.34
N ILE A 55 -6.11 -5.46 -4.68
CA ILE A 55 -6.22 -6.88 -4.31
C ILE A 55 -5.03 -7.66 -4.89
N ALA A 56 -4.72 -7.46 -6.18
CA ALA A 56 -3.60 -8.14 -6.84
C ALA A 56 -2.25 -7.80 -6.18
N LEU A 57 -2.02 -6.53 -5.81
CA LEU A 57 -0.82 -6.10 -5.09
C LEU A 57 -0.74 -6.73 -3.69
N GLY A 58 -1.87 -6.83 -2.99
CA GLY A 58 -1.95 -7.48 -1.67
C GLY A 58 -1.61 -8.97 -1.74
N VAL A 59 -2.16 -9.69 -2.73
CA VAL A 59 -1.81 -11.09 -3.01
C VAL A 59 -0.33 -11.21 -3.38
N GLY A 60 0.17 -10.34 -4.26
CA GLY A 60 1.58 -10.30 -4.63
C GLY A 60 2.50 -10.15 -3.41
N ALA A 61 2.15 -9.28 -2.46
CA ALA A 61 2.90 -9.10 -1.22
C ALA A 61 2.89 -10.35 -0.32
N ILE A 62 1.79 -11.10 -0.28
CA ILE A 62 1.72 -12.39 0.42
C ILE A 62 2.65 -13.42 -0.26
N LEU A 63 2.65 -13.49 -1.59
CA LEU A 63 3.54 -14.41 -2.32
C LEU A 63 5.01 -14.10 -2.06
N VAL A 64 5.38 -12.81 -2.03
CA VAL A 64 6.74 -12.36 -1.69
C VAL A 64 7.07 -12.59 -0.22
N TYR A 65 6.10 -12.47 0.68
CA TYR A 65 6.28 -12.82 2.10
C TYR A 65 6.64 -14.30 2.27
N LEU A 66 5.97 -15.19 1.52
CA LEU A 66 6.22 -16.63 1.54
C LEU A 66 7.57 -16.98 0.91
N ASN A 67 7.92 -16.34 -0.20
CA ASN A 67 9.20 -16.55 -0.89
C ASN A 67 9.85 -15.22 -1.32
N PRO A 68 10.65 -14.58 -0.45
CA PRO A 68 11.23 -13.27 -0.74
C PRO A 68 12.47 -13.31 -1.65
N GLN A 69 13.00 -14.49 -1.97
CA GLN A 69 14.24 -14.59 -2.74
C GLN A 69 14.09 -13.98 -4.14
N ASN A 70 15.03 -13.12 -4.52
CA ASN A 70 15.04 -12.41 -5.82
C ASN A 70 13.84 -11.45 -6.06
N GLN A 71 13.04 -11.15 -5.03
CA GLN A 71 11.86 -10.28 -5.16
C GLN A 71 12.15 -8.80 -4.91
N GLY A 72 13.43 -8.39 -5.00
CA GLY A 72 13.83 -7.01 -4.69
C GLY A 72 13.13 -5.95 -5.56
N ILE A 73 12.83 -6.27 -6.82
CA ILE A 73 12.10 -5.35 -7.72
C ILE A 73 10.70 -5.07 -7.17
N PHE A 74 9.94 -6.11 -6.84
CA PHE A 74 8.59 -5.96 -6.28
C PHE A 74 8.61 -5.08 -5.02
N VAL A 75 9.49 -5.38 -4.06
CA VAL A 75 9.61 -4.62 -2.80
C VAL A 75 9.95 -3.15 -3.07
N THR A 76 10.81 -2.88 -4.06
CA THR A 76 11.15 -1.51 -4.47
C THR A 76 9.95 -0.78 -5.06
N THR A 77 9.21 -1.46 -5.94
CA THR A 77 8.01 -0.90 -6.58
C THR A 77 6.94 -0.56 -5.56
N VAL A 78 6.64 -1.45 -4.61
CA VAL A 78 5.61 -1.17 -3.60
C VAL A 78 6.06 -0.13 -2.57
N ALA A 79 7.36 -0.04 -2.25
CA ALA A 79 7.89 1.04 -1.42
C ALA A 79 7.71 2.40 -2.10
N LEU A 80 8.10 2.50 -3.38
CA LEU A 80 7.93 3.73 -4.17
C LEU A 80 6.45 4.07 -4.36
N GLY A 81 5.62 3.08 -4.70
CA GLY A 81 4.18 3.25 -4.84
C GLY A 81 3.54 3.79 -3.56
N SER A 82 3.93 3.26 -2.40
CA SER A 82 3.42 3.74 -1.11
C SER A 82 3.82 5.20 -0.84
N LEU A 83 5.04 5.61 -1.19
CA LEU A 83 5.47 7.01 -1.07
C LEU A 83 4.69 7.93 -2.02
N LEU A 84 4.49 7.53 -3.27
CA LEU A 84 3.72 8.31 -4.25
C LEU A 84 2.25 8.46 -3.83
N ILE A 85 1.64 7.39 -3.30
CA ILE A 85 0.30 7.43 -2.70
C ILE A 85 0.28 8.42 -1.53
N GLY A 86 1.29 8.37 -0.65
CA GLY A 86 1.42 9.33 0.46
C GLY A 86 1.46 10.78 -0.03
N ILE A 87 2.23 11.09 -1.07
CA ILE A 87 2.32 12.44 -1.65
C ILE A 87 0.97 12.86 -2.24
N ALA A 88 0.30 11.99 -3.00
CA ALA A 88 -0.99 12.28 -3.60
C ALA A 88 -2.06 12.57 -2.54
N LEU A 89 -2.10 11.78 -1.47
CA LEU A 89 -3.06 11.95 -0.39
C LEU A 89 -2.72 13.13 0.53
N LEU A 90 -1.43 13.46 0.70
CA LEU A 90 -1.02 14.67 1.39
C LEU A 90 -1.51 15.91 0.66
N TRP A 91 -1.40 15.92 -0.67
CA TRP A 91 -1.98 16.97 -1.49
C TRP A 91 -3.50 17.08 -1.26
N ALA A 92 -4.22 15.96 -1.35
CA ALA A 92 -5.66 15.93 -1.08
C ALA A 92 -6.03 16.38 0.35
N TRP A 93 -5.16 16.13 1.34
CA TRP A 93 -5.36 16.59 2.72
C TRP A 93 -5.16 18.10 2.85
N ILE A 94 -4.12 18.68 2.25
CA ILE A 94 -3.91 20.14 2.33
C ILE A 94 -4.88 20.94 1.45
N THR A 95 -5.49 20.31 0.43
CA THR A 95 -6.50 20.91 -0.45
C THR A 95 -7.91 20.34 -0.20
N ILE A 96 -8.25 20.06 1.06
CA ILE A 96 -9.55 19.48 1.44
C ILE A 96 -10.71 20.24 0.79
N GLN A 97 -11.61 19.50 0.14
CA GLN A 97 -12.85 20.06 -0.41
C GLN A 97 -13.88 20.26 0.71
N GLU A 98 -14.69 21.32 0.60
CA GLU A 98 -15.78 21.60 1.53
C GLU A 98 -16.72 20.39 1.65
N GLY A 99 -16.99 19.96 2.89
CA GLY A 99 -17.85 18.80 3.20
C GLY A 99 -17.13 17.45 3.34
N SER A 100 -15.89 17.32 2.84
CA SER A 100 -15.11 16.09 2.99
C SER A 100 -14.57 15.91 4.42
N LYS A 101 -14.47 14.65 4.89
CA LYS A 101 -13.99 14.35 6.24
C LYS A 101 -12.45 14.29 6.26
N PRO A 102 -11.75 15.17 7.00
CA PRO A 102 -10.29 15.26 6.95
C PRO A 102 -9.55 13.96 7.29
N TRP A 103 -10.10 13.17 8.21
CA TRP A 103 -9.50 11.91 8.65
C TRP A 103 -9.39 10.87 7.52
N PHE A 104 -10.30 10.93 6.52
CA PHE A 104 -10.34 10.00 5.40
C PHE A 104 -9.16 10.20 4.44
N SER A 105 -8.56 11.40 4.43
CA SER A 105 -7.31 11.67 3.70
C SER A 105 -6.10 11.58 4.62
N ALA A 106 -6.21 12.08 5.87
CA ALA A 106 -5.09 12.15 6.80
C ALA A 106 -4.57 10.77 7.21
N LEU A 107 -5.44 9.86 7.64
CA LEU A 107 -5.03 8.54 8.12
C LEU A 107 -4.36 7.72 6.99
N PRO A 108 -4.93 7.61 5.79
CA PRO A 108 -4.28 6.85 4.72
C PRO A 108 -2.98 7.52 4.24
N THR A 109 -2.87 8.85 4.30
CA THR A 109 -1.61 9.58 4.03
C THR A 109 -0.50 9.11 4.96
N ILE A 110 -0.75 9.13 6.28
CA ILE A 110 0.23 8.74 7.30
C ILE A 110 0.63 7.28 7.12
N VAL A 111 -0.35 6.40 6.92
CA VAL A 111 -0.11 4.97 6.70
C VAL A 111 0.73 4.73 5.45
N ALA A 112 0.44 5.42 4.35
CA ALA A 112 1.17 5.26 3.09
C ALA A 112 2.63 5.70 3.21
N PHE A 113 2.92 6.85 3.84
CA PHE A 113 4.29 7.26 4.10
C PHE A 113 5.02 6.31 5.05
N ALA A 114 4.38 5.91 6.15
CA ALA A 114 4.95 4.95 7.09
C ALA A 114 5.30 3.64 6.39
N LEU A 115 4.42 3.11 5.54
CA LEU A 115 4.66 1.92 4.73
C LEU A 115 5.80 2.11 3.73
N GLY A 116 5.85 3.24 3.02
CA GLY A 116 6.93 3.53 2.07
C GLY A 116 8.31 3.53 2.75
N ILE A 117 8.41 4.19 3.90
CA ILE A 117 9.64 4.22 4.71
C ILE A 117 9.97 2.83 5.24
N LEU A 118 8.99 2.12 5.80
CA LEU A 118 9.17 0.81 6.40
C LEU A 118 9.59 -0.24 5.36
N LEU A 119 8.95 -0.27 4.19
CA LEU A 119 9.31 -1.15 3.08
C LEU A 119 10.70 -0.81 2.53
N GLY A 120 10.99 0.48 2.31
CA GLY A 120 12.31 0.93 1.86
C GLY A 120 13.44 0.55 2.83
N TRP A 121 13.20 0.71 4.13
CA TRP A 121 14.16 0.31 5.16
C TRP A 121 14.33 -1.21 5.25
N SER A 122 13.22 -1.95 5.20
CA SER A 122 13.24 -3.41 5.23
C SER A 122 13.97 -4.01 4.02
N ARG A 123 13.86 -3.38 2.85
CA ARG A 123 14.61 -3.73 1.64
C ARG A 123 16.10 -3.61 1.85
N ILE A 124 16.58 -2.54 2.49
CA ILE A 124 18.01 -2.34 2.79
C ILE A 124 18.51 -3.45 3.72
N LYS A 125 17.73 -3.79 4.75
CA LYS A 125 18.09 -4.86 5.71
C LYS A 125 18.09 -6.24 5.08
N ALA A 126 17.16 -6.53 4.17
CA ALA A 126 17.01 -7.81 3.50
C ALA A 126 17.74 -7.90 2.14
N LYS A 127 18.67 -6.98 1.84
CA LYS A 127 19.34 -6.86 0.52
C LYS A 127 19.90 -8.18 0.01
N ASN A 128 20.57 -8.95 0.86
CA ASN A 128 21.23 -10.21 0.45
C ASN A 128 20.24 -11.31 0.02
N ILE A 129 18.98 -11.23 0.43
CA ILE A 129 17.92 -12.18 0.06
C ILE A 129 17.17 -11.68 -1.16
N LEU A 130 16.91 -10.38 -1.20
CA LEU A 130 16.20 -9.73 -2.30
C LEU A 130 17.06 -9.64 -3.57
N TYR A 131 18.38 -9.54 -3.40
CA TYR A 131 19.38 -9.43 -4.46
C TYR A 131 20.62 -10.28 -4.09
N PRO A 132 20.50 -11.62 -4.10
CA PRO A 132 21.64 -12.49 -3.85
C PRO A 132 22.71 -12.22 -4.91
N LYS A 133 23.98 -12.22 -4.50
CA LYS A 133 25.09 -12.18 -5.46
C LYS A 133 25.06 -13.49 -6.24
N LYS A 134 25.21 -13.40 -7.57
CA LYS A 134 25.51 -14.59 -8.37
C LYS A 134 26.98 -14.90 -8.13
N ASP A 135 27.25 -16.06 -7.55
CA ASP A 135 28.60 -16.62 -7.43
C ASP A 135 29.15 -16.99 -8.82
#